data_AF-A0A7V9FLG0-F1
#
_entry.id   AF-A0A7V9FLG0-F1
#
_cell.length_a   1.000
_cell.length_b   1.000
_cell.length_c   1.000
_cell.angle_alpha   90.00
_cell.angle_beta   90.00
_cell.angle_gamma   90.00
#
_symmetry.space_group_name_H-M   'P 1'
#
loop_
_entity.id
_entity.type
_entity.pdbx_description
1 polymer ?
#
loop_
_entity_poly.entity_id
_entity_poly.type
_entity_poly.pdbx_seq_one_letter_code
_entity_poly.pdbx_strand_id
1 'polypeptide(L)'
;MRFRTVALIAALAAAVIPGTASASEIIARNAKNVKLEADNQGQALLSYDSEGKHSNVLVWGAVNAIQPTTAREQVAFKIDYSGGYGTFKRPVWKTFKDACGAYDGPDLK
;
A
#
# COMPACT_ATOMS: atom_id res chain seq x y z
N MET A 1 42.21 7.15 -17.08
CA MET A 1 40.93 7.04 -17.82
C MET A 1 40.04 5.93 -17.27
N ARG A 2 40.55 4.69 -17.09
CA ARG A 2 39.80 3.53 -16.55
C ARG A 2 39.13 3.76 -15.18
N PHE A 3 39.80 4.44 -14.26
CA PHE A 3 39.26 4.71 -12.91
C PHE A 3 38.03 5.62 -12.90
N ARG A 4 38.00 6.63 -13.80
CA ARG A 4 36.86 7.54 -13.95
C ARG A 4 35.64 6.81 -14.53
N THR A 5 35.86 5.91 -15.49
CA THR A 5 34.80 5.10 -16.10
C THR A 5 34.20 4.12 -15.09
N VAL A 6 35.03 3.48 -14.27
CA VAL A 6 34.57 2.60 -13.18
C VAL A 6 33.78 3.38 -12.13
N ALA A 7 34.23 4.57 -11.75
CA ALA A 7 33.52 5.43 -10.80
C ALA A 7 32.15 5.90 -11.33
N LEU A 8 32.05 6.22 -12.63
CA LEU A 8 30.80 6.60 -13.27
C LEU A 8 29.79 5.42 -13.34
N ILE A 9 30.26 4.22 -13.66
CA ILE A 9 29.41 3.02 -13.69
C ILE A 9 28.91 2.67 -12.29
N ALA A 10 29.78 2.76 -11.28
CA ALA A 10 29.39 2.54 -9.89
C ALA A 10 28.36 3.58 -9.39
N ALA A 11 28.51 4.84 -9.77
CA ALA A 11 27.55 5.90 -9.43
C ALA A 11 26.19 5.70 -10.13
N LEU A 12 26.18 5.27 -11.39
CA LEU A 12 24.94 4.92 -12.10
C LEU A 12 24.24 3.71 -11.48
N ALA A 13 25.00 2.67 -11.07
CA ALA A 13 24.43 1.49 -10.42
C ALA A 13 23.79 1.81 -9.06
N ALA A 14 24.35 2.76 -8.30
CA ALA A 14 23.79 3.20 -7.03
C ALA A 14 22.48 4.00 -7.17
N ALA A 15 22.19 4.55 -8.36
CA ALA A 15 20.95 5.29 -8.61
C ALA A 15 19.71 4.40 -8.87
N VAL A 16 19.92 3.08 -9.01
CA VAL A 16 18.83 2.11 -9.29
C VAL A 16 18.33 1.45 -8.00
N ILE A 17 18.79 1.87 -6.82
CA ILE A 17 18.31 1.29 -5.56
C ILE A 17 16.84 1.75 -5.36
N PRO A 18 15.85 0.84 -5.41
CA PRO A 18 14.47 1.21 -5.15
C PRO A 18 14.38 1.80 -3.74
N GLY A 19 13.79 3.00 -3.63
CA GLY A 19 13.61 3.65 -2.34
C GLY A 19 12.75 2.78 -1.41
N THR A 20 13.21 2.53 -0.19
CA THR A 20 12.41 1.86 0.83
C THR A 20 11.44 2.88 1.42
N ALA A 21 10.15 2.73 1.15
CA ALA A 21 9.14 3.55 1.81
C ALA A 21 7.84 2.77 2.01
N SER A 22 7.85 1.81 2.94
CA SER A 22 6.63 1.14 3.41
C SER A 22 5.85 2.08 4.32
N ALA A 23 4.96 2.91 3.75
CA ALA A 23 3.95 3.59 4.54
C ALA A 23 3.11 2.54 5.28
N SER A 24 3.06 2.65 6.60
CA SER A 24 2.39 1.68 7.46
C SER A 24 1.40 2.44 8.34
N GLU A 25 0.11 2.11 8.24
CA GLU A 25 -0.95 2.72 9.03
C GLU A 25 -1.84 1.63 9.63
N ILE A 26 -2.20 1.78 10.91
CA ILE A 26 -3.06 0.81 11.60
C ILE A 26 -4.52 1.10 11.22
N ILE A 27 -5.15 0.22 10.46
CA ILE A 27 -6.57 0.33 10.09
C ILE A 27 -7.50 -0.23 11.17
N ALA A 28 -7.09 -1.33 11.81
CA ALA A 28 -7.90 -2.05 12.79
C ALA A 28 -7.03 -2.77 13.83
N ARG A 29 -7.62 -3.06 14.99
CA ARG A 29 -7.03 -3.90 16.03
C ARG A 29 -7.83 -5.20 16.16
N ASN A 30 -7.15 -6.28 16.53
CA ASN A 30 -7.74 -7.61 16.73
C ASN A 30 -8.54 -8.13 15.51
N ALA A 31 -8.10 -7.79 14.30
CA ALA A 31 -8.75 -8.19 13.06
C ALA A 31 -8.62 -9.70 12.82
N LYS A 32 -9.71 -10.31 12.36
CA LYS A 32 -9.81 -11.72 11.97
C LYS A 32 -10.33 -11.82 10.54
N ASN A 33 -10.11 -12.98 9.91
CA ASN A 33 -10.55 -13.27 8.55
C ASN A 33 -10.15 -12.17 7.56
N VAL A 34 -8.91 -11.69 7.69
CA VAL A 34 -8.42 -10.55 6.92
C VAL A 34 -8.24 -10.95 5.46
N LYS A 35 -8.81 -10.16 4.56
CA LYS A 35 -8.60 -10.23 3.12
C LYS A 35 -8.17 -8.86 2.62
N LEU A 36 -7.09 -8.83 1.85
CA LEU A 36 -6.59 -7.63 1.18
C LEU A 36 -6.67 -7.87 -0.33
N GLU A 37 -7.29 -6.94 -1.04
CA GLU A 37 -7.39 -6.93 -2.50
C GLU A 37 -6.88 -5.57 -2.98
N ALA A 38 -6.10 -5.52 -4.06
CA ALA A 38 -5.58 -4.27 -4.62
C ALA A 38 -5.88 -4.18 -6.11
N ASP A 39 -6.31 -3.01 -6.59
CA ASP A 39 -6.64 -2.80 -8.00
C ASP A 39 -5.52 -2.08 -8.77
N ASN A 40 -5.68 -2.03 -10.09
CA ASN A 40 -4.75 -1.33 -10.98
C ASN A 40 -4.85 0.22 -10.90
N GLN A 41 -5.76 0.75 -10.08
CA GLN A 41 -5.95 2.19 -9.89
C GLN A 41 -5.24 2.71 -8.63
N GLY A 42 -4.53 1.83 -7.91
CA GLY A 42 -3.84 2.18 -6.67
C GLY A 42 -4.79 2.28 -5.48
N GLN A 43 -5.94 1.61 -5.53
CA GLN A 43 -6.83 1.41 -4.40
C GLN A 43 -6.65 -0.01 -3.85
N ALA A 44 -6.90 -0.16 -2.55
CA ALA A 44 -7.00 -1.45 -1.91
C ALA A 44 -8.29 -1.55 -1.10
N LEU A 45 -8.91 -2.73 -1.14
CA LEU A 45 -10.03 -3.09 -0.29
C LEU A 45 -9.53 -4.03 0.80
N LEU A 46 -9.71 -3.60 2.06
CA LEU A 46 -9.42 -4.40 3.24
C LEU A 46 -10.75 -4.89 3.84
N SER A 47 -10.95 -6.21 3.85
CA SER A 47 -12.10 -6.86 4.49
C SER A 47 -11.64 -7.60 5.74
N TYR A 48 -12.33 -7.43 6.86
CA TYR A 48 -12.00 -8.12 8.11
C TYR A 48 -13.18 -8.13 9.09
N ASP A 49 -13.09 -9.01 10.08
CA ASP A 49 -13.97 -9.02 11.25
C ASP A 49 -13.22 -8.48 12.46
N SER A 50 -13.81 -7.52 13.19
CA SER A 50 -13.31 -7.07 14.48
C SER A 50 -14.48 -6.67 15.38
N GLU A 51 -14.36 -6.95 16.67
CA GLU A 51 -15.38 -6.58 17.67
C GLU A 51 -16.81 -7.05 17.32
N GLY A 52 -16.93 -8.21 16.65
CA GLY A 52 -18.22 -8.77 16.22
C GLY A 52 -18.82 -8.13 14.96
N LYS A 53 -18.08 -7.25 14.27
CA LYS A 53 -18.52 -6.56 13.06
C LYS A 53 -17.62 -6.89 11.87
N HIS A 54 -18.25 -7.22 10.74
CA HIS A 54 -17.59 -7.28 9.44
C HIS A 54 -17.42 -5.88 8.85
N SER A 55 -16.23 -5.57 8.36
CA SER A 55 -15.88 -4.28 7.77
C SER A 55 -15.27 -4.45 6.38
N ASN A 56 -15.62 -3.54 5.48
CA ASN A 56 -15.02 -3.39 4.15
C ASN A 56 -14.49 -1.95 4.05
N VAL A 57 -13.17 -1.79 4.08
CA VAL A 57 -12.50 -0.50 4.14
C VAL A 57 -11.74 -0.28 2.84
N LEU A 58 -12.09 0.80 2.13
CA LEU A 58 -11.39 1.18 0.91
C LEU A 58 -10.27 2.17 1.26
N VAL A 59 -9.04 1.89 0.83
CA VAL A 59 -7.86 2.71 1.12
C VAL A 59 -7.08 3.03 -0.15
N TRP A 60 -6.49 4.23 -0.23
CA TRP A 60 -5.64 4.63 -1.38
C TRP A 60 -4.75 5.83 -1.04
N GLY A 61 -3.86 6.18 -1.96
CA GLY A 61 -3.16 7.48 -1.95
C GLY A 61 -1.84 7.52 -1.15
N ALA A 62 -1.51 6.48 -0.37
CA ALA A 62 -0.20 6.37 0.26
C ALA A 62 0.65 5.29 -0.42
N VAL A 63 1.58 5.73 -1.26
CA VAL A 63 2.53 4.85 -1.96
C VAL A 63 3.88 4.80 -1.24
N ASN A 64 4.39 5.97 -0.83
CA ASN A 64 5.69 6.08 -0.17
C ASN A 64 5.58 7.02 1.04
N ALA A 65 5.91 6.53 2.23
CA ALA A 65 6.15 7.42 3.37
C ALA A 65 7.37 8.31 3.11
N ILE A 66 7.32 9.56 3.56
CA ILE A 66 8.52 10.43 3.54
C ILE A 66 9.40 10.15 4.77
N GLN A 67 10.66 10.58 4.76
CA GLN A 67 11.47 10.55 5.98
C GLN A 67 10.79 11.37 7.09
N PRO A 68 10.84 10.92 8.36
CA PRO A 68 10.32 11.69 9.48
C PRO A 68 10.87 13.12 9.46
N THR A 69 9.98 14.09 9.33
CA THR A 69 10.32 15.50 9.21
C THR A 69 9.23 16.35 9.83
N THR A 70 9.60 17.52 10.35
CA THR A 70 8.64 18.53 10.83
C THR A 70 8.22 19.50 9.71
N ALA A 71 8.87 19.44 8.55
CA ALA A 71 8.69 20.43 7.49
C ALA A 71 7.51 20.12 6.55
N ARG A 72 7.01 18.88 6.54
CA ARG A 72 5.97 18.40 5.62
C ARG A 72 5.12 17.35 6.30
N GLU A 73 3.85 17.27 5.90
CA GLU A 73 2.94 16.22 6.36
C GLU A 73 3.37 14.84 5.83
N GLN A 74 3.11 13.81 6.63
CA GLN A 74 3.29 12.44 6.17
C GLN A 74 2.32 12.09 5.05
N VAL A 75 2.75 11.17 4.19
CA VAL A 75 1.84 10.54 3.24
C VAL A 75 0.99 9.53 4.01
N ALA A 76 -0.31 9.83 4.15
CA ALA A 76 -1.28 8.99 4.85
C ALA A 76 -2.28 8.38 3.87
N PHE A 77 -2.84 7.22 4.23
CA PHE A 77 -3.90 6.65 3.41
C PHE A 77 -5.14 7.53 3.49
N LYS A 78 -5.81 7.70 2.35
CA LYS A 78 -7.22 8.07 2.34
C LYS A 78 -8.01 6.83 2.68
N ILE A 79 -8.83 6.90 3.72
CA ILE A 79 -9.54 5.75 4.28
C ILE A 79 -11.05 6.00 4.20
N ASP A 80 -11.78 5.05 3.60
CA ASP A 80 -13.24 5.03 3.56
C ASP A 80 -13.77 3.73 4.17
N TYR A 81 -14.17 3.82 5.44
CA TYR A 81 -14.74 2.72 6.22
C TYR A 81 -16.12 2.24 5.74
N SER A 82 -16.72 2.89 4.75
CA SER A 82 -18.00 2.47 4.16
C SER A 82 -17.84 1.61 2.89
N GLY A 83 -16.61 1.23 2.55
CA GLY A 83 -16.31 0.45 1.35
C GLY A 83 -16.56 1.24 0.07
N GLY A 84 -16.33 2.55 0.10
CA GLY A 84 -16.42 3.47 -1.05
C GLY A 84 -17.69 4.31 -1.13
N TYR A 85 -18.69 4.11 -0.26
CA TYR A 85 -19.92 4.91 -0.32
C TYR A 85 -19.69 6.36 0.12
N GLY A 86 -18.86 6.60 1.14
CA GLY A 86 -18.53 7.92 1.64
C GLY A 86 -17.90 8.78 0.56
N THR A 87 -16.97 8.18 -0.20
CA THR A 87 -16.16 8.84 -1.23
C THR A 87 -16.85 8.88 -2.59
N PHE A 88 -17.33 7.73 -3.07
CA PHE A 88 -17.83 7.57 -4.44
C PHE A 88 -19.36 7.52 -4.54
N LYS A 89 -20.08 7.64 -3.40
CA LYS A 89 -21.54 7.54 -3.31
C LYS A 89 -22.10 6.24 -3.89
N ARG A 90 -21.28 5.18 -3.88
CA ARG A 90 -21.62 3.83 -4.35
C ARG A 90 -20.87 2.76 -3.55
N PRO A 91 -21.41 1.54 -3.39
CA PRO A 91 -20.76 0.48 -2.62
C PRO A 91 -19.66 -0.21 -3.46
N VAL A 92 -18.51 0.45 -3.61
CA VAL A 92 -17.37 -0.03 -4.41
C VAL A 92 -16.94 -1.44 -3.99
N TRP A 93 -16.97 -1.73 -2.69
CA TRP A 93 -16.59 -3.03 -2.13
C TRP A 93 -17.31 -4.24 -2.76
N LYS A 94 -18.54 -4.06 -3.27
CA LYS A 94 -19.32 -5.17 -3.86
C LYS A 94 -18.80 -5.65 -5.20
N THR A 95 -18.10 -4.79 -5.93
CA THR A 95 -17.63 -5.05 -7.29
C THR A 95 -16.13 -4.85 -7.41
N PHE A 96 -15.44 -4.73 -6.28
CA PHE A 96 -13.99 -4.58 -6.25
C PHE A 96 -13.35 -5.82 -6.86
N LYS A 97 -12.32 -5.62 -7.67
CA LYS A 97 -11.59 -6.70 -8.32
C LYS A 97 -10.13 -6.59 -7.95
N ASP A 98 -9.65 -7.64 -7.30
CA ASP A 98 -8.22 -7.81 -7.08
C ASP A 98 -7.51 -7.94 -8.42
N ALA A 99 -6.43 -7.19 -8.56
CA ALA A 99 -5.50 -7.22 -9.68
C ALA A 99 -4.17 -7.88 -9.29
N CYS A 100 -3.99 -8.26 -8.02
CA CYS A 100 -2.84 -9.03 -7.58
C CYS A 100 -2.80 -10.40 -8.29
N GLY A 101 -1.61 -10.79 -8.72
CA GLY A 101 -1.36 -12.15 -9.17
C GLY A 101 -1.30 -13.14 -8.02
N ALA A 102 -1.24 -14.43 -8.34
CA ALA A 102 -0.89 -15.44 -7.36
C ALA A 102 0.48 -15.10 -6.74
N TYR A 103 0.64 -15.37 -5.45
CA TYR A 103 1.89 -15.15 -4.75
C TYR A 103 3.02 -15.93 -5.43
N ASP A 104 4.06 -15.21 -5.84
CA ASP A 104 5.22 -15.71 -6.59
C ASP A 104 6.51 -15.68 -5.73
N GLY A 105 6.38 -15.40 -4.44
CA GLY A 105 7.49 -15.34 -3.49
C GLY A 105 7.83 -16.70 -2.84
N PRO A 106 8.79 -16.71 -1.90
CA PRO A 106 9.21 -17.93 -1.19
C PRO A 106 8.10 -18.51 -0.31
N ASP A 107 8.11 -19.82 -0.08
CA ASP A 107 7.10 -20.52 0.72
C ASP A 107 6.74 -19.80 2.03
N LEU A 108 5.44 -19.54 2.18
CA LEU A 108 4.86 -19.02 3.42
C LEU A 108 4.78 -20.17 4.42
N LYS A 109 5.55 -20.08 5.51
CA LYS A 109 5.57 -21.05 6.62
C LYS A 109 4.55 -20.72 7.70
#